data_AF-A0A2S6IA98-F1
#
_entry.id   AF-A0A2S6IA98-F1
#
_cell.length_a   1.000
_cell.length_b   1.000
_cell.length_c   1.000
_cell.angle_alpha   90.00
_cell.angle_beta   90.00
_cell.angle_gamma   90.00
#
_symmetry.space_group_name_H-M   'P 1'
#
loop_
_entity.id
_entity.type
_entity.pdbx_description
1 polymer ?
#
loop_
_entity_poly.entity_id
_entity_poly.type
_entity_poly.pdbx_seq_one_letter_code
_entity_poly.pdbx_strand_id
1 'polypeptide(L)' 'MDNTPEEQESKSLPDKAAETYQWWDNLATIHAEDPFLVGAAKIGLRLFGVIVLLALSPVILLGLLIAFITVL' A
#
# COMPACT_ATOMS: atom_id res chain seq x y z
N MET A 1 31.91 -21.19 5.37
CA MET A 1 30.49 -20.81 5.33
C MET A 1 30.28 -19.74 6.38
N ASP A 2 30.19 -18.49 5.93
CA ASP A 2 29.76 -17.37 6.77
C ASP A 2 28.24 -17.49 6.94
N ASN A 3 27.78 -17.59 8.19
CA ASN A 3 26.38 -17.60 8.57
C ASN A 3 26.10 -16.35 9.41
N THR A 4 26.48 -15.17 8.91
CA THR A 4 26.02 -13.90 9.47
C THR A 4 24.49 -13.85 9.27
N PRO A 5 23.69 -13.88 10.34
CA PRO A 5 22.26 -13.64 10.20
C PRO A 5 22.13 -12.19 9.73
N GLU A 6 21.68 -11.99 8.49
CA GLU A 6 21.33 -10.68 7.99
C GLU A 6 20.40 -10.04 9.03
N GLU A 7 20.88 -8.97 9.67
CA GLU A 7 20.11 -8.17 10.60
C GLU A 7 18.84 -7.77 9.87
N GLN A 8 17.71 -8.37 10.25
CA GLN A 8 16.42 -7.91 9.79
C GLN A 8 16.21 -6.56 10.45
N GLU A 9 16.78 -5.51 9.84
CA GLU A 9 16.48 -4.12 10.15
C GLU A 9 14.98 -4.03 10.32
N SER A 10 14.54 -3.66 11.52
CA SER A 10 13.13 -3.46 11.83
C SER A 10 12.66 -2.28 10.98
N LYS A 11 12.29 -2.55 9.71
CA LYS A 11 11.79 -1.53 8.79
C LYS A 11 10.70 -0.77 9.50
N SER A 12 10.89 0.53 9.62
CA SER A 12 9.94 1.38 10.30
C SER A 12 8.58 1.28 9.57
N LEU A 13 7.49 1.46 10.31
CA LEU A 13 6.15 1.49 9.71
C LEU A 13 6.04 2.43 8.48
N PRO A 14 6.66 3.64 8.48
CA PRO A 14 6.68 4.48 7.27
C PRO A 14 7.40 3.85 6.09
N ASP A 15 8.51 3.13 6.31
CA ASP A 15 9.25 2.48 5.22
C ASP A 15 8.43 1.37 4.57
N LYS A 16 7.72 0.57 5.37
CA LYS A 16 6.80 -0.47 4.87
C LYS A 16 5.63 0.12 4.08
N ALA A 17 5.08 1.24 4.54
CA ALA A 17 4.01 1.94 3.83
C ALA A 17 4.52 2.49 2.48
N ALA A 18 5.71 3.08 2.46
CA ALA A 18 6.34 3.58 1.24
C ALA A 18 6.62 2.45 0.23
N GLU A 19 7.18 1.32 0.69
CA GLU A 19 7.43 0.14 -0.15
C GLU A 19 6.14 -0.44 -0.73
N THR A 20 5.09 -0.54 0.09
CA THR A 20 3.77 -1.04 -0.36
C THR A 20 3.17 -0.12 -1.42
N TYR A 21 3.28 1.20 -1.23
CA TYR A 21 2.78 2.18 -2.19
C TYR A 21 3.57 2.14 -3.50
N GLN A 22 4.90 2.04 -3.44
CA GLN A 22 5.75 1.89 -4.62
C GLN A 22 5.47 0.60 -5.37
N TRP A 23 5.28 -0.52 -4.66
CA TRP A 23 4.87 -1.79 -5.26
C TRP A 23 3.54 -1.66 -6.02
N TRP A 24 2.56 -1.01 -5.39
CA TRP A 24 1.25 -0.77 -6.00
C TRP A 24 1.35 0.12 -7.24
N ASP A 25 2.10 1.22 -7.16
CA ASP A 25 2.23 2.17 -8.27
C ASP A 25 3.02 1.57 -9.45
N ASN A 26 4.04 0.76 -9.18
CA ASN A 26 4.77 0.03 -10.21
C ASN A 26 3.87 -0.98 -10.95
N LEU A 27 2.96 -1.66 -10.24
CA LEU A 27 1.96 -2.54 -10.85
C LEU A 27 0.94 -1.77 -11.69
N ALA A 28 0.56 -0.58 -11.22
CA ALA A 28 -0.38 0.31 -11.90
C ALA A 28 0.24 1.12 -13.05
N THR A 29 1.57 1.11 -13.19
CA THR A 29 2.29 1.86 -14.23
C THR A 29 2.01 1.26 -15.60
N ILE A 30 1.43 2.06 -16.49
CA ILE A 30 1.10 1.67 -17.86
C ILE A 30 2.30 2.01 -18.76
N HIS A 31 2.82 1.01 -19.48
CA HIS A 31 3.86 1.22 -20.49
C HIS A 31 3.21 1.41 -21.85
N ALA A 32 3.84 2.19 -22.73
CA ALA A 32 3.29 2.50 -24.05
C ALA A 32 3.26 1.26 -24.98
N GLU A 33 4.07 0.23 -24.69
CA GLU A 33 4.05 -1.04 -25.42
C GLU A 33 3.02 -2.05 -24.90
N ASP A 34 2.33 -1.75 -23.78
CA ASP A 34 1.37 -2.69 -23.19
C ASP A 34 0.12 -2.85 -24.08
N PRO A 35 -0.35 -4.08 -24.34
CA PRO A 35 -1.61 -4.31 -25.04
C PRO A 35 -2.76 -3.56 -24.37
N PHE A 36 -3.72 -3.05 -25.15
CA PHE A 36 -4.86 -2.28 -24.66
C PHE A 36 -5.61 -2.95 -23.47
N LEU A 37 -5.68 -4.28 -23.46
CA LEU A 37 -6.26 -5.06 -22.34
C LEU A 37 -5.48 -4.88 -21.02
N VAL A 38 -4.15 -4.87 -21.09
CA VAL A 38 -3.26 -4.73 -19.92
C VAL A 38 -3.34 -3.30 -19.38
N GLY A 39 -3.41 -2.30 -20.26
CA GLY A 39 -3.67 -0.91 -19.87
C GLY A 39 -5.01 -0.74 -19.14
N ALA A 40 -6.09 -1.34 -19.65
CA ALA A 40 -7.40 -1.30 -19.00
C ALA A 40 -7.39 -1.97 -17.60
N ALA A 41 -6.71 -3.11 -17.46
CA ALA A 41 -6.56 -3.78 -16.16
C ALA A 41 -5.79 -2.93 -15.14
N LYS A 42 -4.72 -2.22 -15.57
CA LYS A 42 -3.92 -1.33 -14.72
C LYS A 42 -4.69 -0.08 -14.27
N ILE A 43 -5.53 0.48 -15.13
CA ILE A 43 -6.50 1.54 -14.74
C ILE A 43 -7.51 1.02 -13.71
N GLY A 44 -7.99 -0.22 -13.88
CA GLY A 44 -8.81 -0.90 -12.88
C GLY A 44 -8.11 -1.01 -11.52
N LEU A 45 -6.81 -1.35 -11.52
CA LEU A 45 -6.01 -1.42 -10.30
C LEU A 45 -5.87 -0.04 -9.61
N ARG A 46 -5.67 1.04 -10.37
CA ARG A 46 -5.69 2.40 -9.80
C ARG A 46 -7.03 2.75 -9.16
N LEU A 47 -8.13 2.48 -9.86
CA LEU A 47 -9.46 2.77 -9.36
C LEU A 47 -9.79 1.95 -8.11
N PHE A 48 -9.39 0.69 -8.08
CA PHE A 48 -9.52 -0.17 -6.91
C PHE A 48 -8.72 0.36 -5.72
N GLY A 49 -7.48 0.83 -5.93
CA GLY A 49 -6.68 1.46 -4.88
C GLY A 49 -7.36 2.68 -4.27
N VAL A 50 -7.97 3.54 -5.10
CA VAL A 50 -8.74 4.71 -4.63
C VAL A 50 -9.96 4.28 -3.81
N ILE A 51 -10.70 3.26 -4.25
CA ILE A 51 -11.85 2.73 -3.50
C ILE A 51 -11.43 2.17 -2.15
N VAL A 52 -10.32 1.43 -2.10
CA VAL A 52 -9.76 0.90 -0.85
C VAL A 52 -9.36 2.03 0.09
N LEU A 53 -8.67 3.08 -0.41
CA LEU A 53 -8.29 4.24 0.40
C LEU A 53 -9.52 5.02 0.91
N LEU A 54 -10.56 5.17 0.07
CA LEU A 54 -11.83 5.77 0.45
C LEU A 54 -12.56 4.96 1.53
N ALA A 55 -12.53 3.62 1.43
CA ALA A 55 -13.13 2.73 2.42
C ALA A 55 -12.32 2.69 3.73
N LEU A 56 -11.00 2.87 3.65
CA LEU A 56 -10.13 2.91 4.82
C LEU A 56 -10.31 4.21 5.62
N SER A 57 -10.63 5.33 4.96
CA SER A 57 -10.88 6.64 5.61
C SER A 57 -11.86 6.59 6.79
N PRO A 58 -13.12 6.10 6.65
CA PRO A 58 -14.04 5.99 7.78
C PRO A 58 -13.57 4.97 8.83
N VAL A 59 -12.84 3.92 8.45
CA VAL A 59 -12.29 2.91 9.37
C VAL A 59 -11.15 3.50 10.21
N ILE A 60 -10.27 4.31 9.62
CA ILE A 60 -9.19 5.02 10.33
C ILE A 60 -9.78 6.01 11.32
N LEU A 61 -10.81 6.77 10.93
CA LEU A 61 -11.55 7.68 11.81
C LEU A 61 -12.19 6.93 13.00
N LEU A 62 -12.82 5.78 12.77
CA LEU A 62 -13.36 4.93 13.82
C LEU A 62 -12.28 4.41 14.75
N GLY A 63 -11.18 3.89 14.20
CA GLY A 63 -10.04 3.40 14.99
C GLY A 63 -9.42 4.50 15.86
N LEU A 64 -9.27 5.70 15.30
CA LEU A 64 -8.81 6.89 16.03
C LEU A 64 -9.76 7.24 17.18
N LEU A 65 -11.07 7.24 16.91
CA LEU A 65 -12.10 7.56 17.91
C LEU A 65 -12.10 6.55 19.05
N ILE A 66 -12.01 5.25 18.75
CA ILE A 66 -11.88 4.19 19.75
C ILE A 66 -10.59 4.35 20.56
N ALA A 67 -9.46 4.63 19.91
CA ALA A 67 -8.19 4.85 20.61
C ALA A 67 -8.26 6.04 21.59
N PHE A 68 -8.90 7.14 21.19
CA PHE A 68 -9.15 8.29 22.05
C PHE A 68 -10.04 7.95 23.25
N ILE A 69 -11.15 7.23 23.03
CA ILE A 69 -12.03 6.78 24.12
C ILE A 69 -11.29 5.84 25.07
N THR A 70 -10.42 4.97 24.55
CA THR A 70 -9.70 3.96 25.35
C THR A 70 -8.63 4.59 26.26
N VAL A 71 -8.07 5.74 25.86
CA VAL A 71 -7.03 6.45 26.61
C VAL A 71 -7.61 7.40 27.67
N LEU A 72 -8.88 7.81 27.54
CA LEU A 72 -9.57 8.72 28.46
C LEU A 72 -10.02 8.01 29.74
#